data_AF-A0A7X9JHX7-F1
#
_entry.id   AF-A0A7X9JHX7-F1
#
_cell.length_a   1.000
_cell.length_b   1.000
_cell.length_c   1.000
_cell.angle_alpha   90.00
_cell.angle_beta   90.00
_cell.angle_gamma   90.00
#
_symmetry.space_group_name_H-M   'P 1'
#
loop_
_entity.id
_entity.type
_entity.pdbx_description
1 polymer ?
#
loop_
_entity_poly.entity_id
_entity_poly.type
_entity_poly.pdbx_seq_one_letter_code
_entity_poly.pdbx_strand_id
1 'polypeptide(L)'
;PNALEIAEKLYVNVNIHQEDCRDKAKYLGHLPSSCVESAQALSNKRATFETNNIFPSGTIDHIIKTLMAFEDSDLREKLLKDSELLADLVKKNLNIK
;
A
#
# COMPACT_ATOMS: atom_id res chain seq x y z
N PRO A 1 20.55 -6.12 4.26
CA PRO A 1 21.22 -7.26 4.93
C PRO A 1 20.17 -8.11 5.68
N ASN A 2 20.47 -9.36 6.01
CA ASN A 2 19.59 -10.30 6.75
C ASN A 2 18.31 -10.73 6.02
N ALA A 3 18.37 -10.86 4.69
CA ALA A 3 17.21 -11.22 3.86
C ALA A 3 16.56 -12.56 4.27
N LEU A 4 17.37 -13.58 4.62
CA LEU A 4 16.87 -14.90 5.04
C LEU A 4 16.12 -14.84 6.37
N GLU A 5 16.67 -14.15 7.37
CA GLU A 5 16.03 -13.98 8.68
C GLU A 5 14.69 -13.21 8.57
N ILE A 6 14.66 -12.17 7.72
CA ILE A 6 13.44 -11.40 7.44
C ILE A 6 12.42 -12.28 6.71
N ALA A 7 12.86 -13.10 5.75
CA ALA A 7 11.99 -14.02 5.04
C ALA A 7 11.36 -15.04 6.00
N GLU A 8 12.14 -15.64 6.90
CA GLU A 8 11.64 -16.56 7.92
C GLU A 8 10.62 -15.90 8.86
N LYS A 9 10.91 -14.67 9.33
CA LYS A 9 10.01 -13.90 10.21
C LYS A 9 8.69 -13.52 9.55
N LEU A 10 8.72 -13.16 8.27
CA LEU A 10 7.56 -12.69 7.52
C LEU A 10 6.84 -13.81 6.76
N TYR A 11 7.38 -15.02 6.76
CA TYR A 11 6.77 -16.16 6.09
C TYR A 11 5.48 -16.59 6.81
N VAL A 12 4.40 -16.69 6.04
CA VAL A 12 3.12 -17.17 6.53
C VAL A 12 2.54 -18.22 5.58
N ASN A 13 2.39 -19.44 6.09
CA ASN A 13 1.82 -20.59 5.39
C ASN A 13 0.36 -20.88 5.77
N VAL A 14 -0.29 -19.96 6.48
CA VAL A 14 -1.66 -20.10 7.00
C VAL A 14 -2.49 -18.89 6.61
N ASN A 15 -3.81 -19.01 6.69
CA ASN A 15 -4.69 -17.86 6.49
C ASN A 15 -4.65 -16.96 7.74
N ILE A 16 -3.99 -15.80 7.65
CA ILE A 16 -3.87 -14.83 8.74
C ILE A 16 -5.20 -14.18 9.16
N HIS A 17 -6.27 -14.40 8.41
CA HIS A 17 -7.61 -13.91 8.73
C HIS A 17 -8.45 -14.91 9.53
N GLN A 18 -7.96 -16.13 9.78
CA GLN A 18 -8.61 -17.08 10.68
C GLN A 18 -8.34 -16.76 12.15
N GLU A 19 -9.31 -17.05 13.02
CA GLU A 19 -9.23 -16.72 14.46
C GLU A 19 -8.00 -17.33 15.13
N ASP A 20 -7.70 -18.59 14.82
CA ASP A 20 -6.56 -19.34 15.37
C ASP A 20 -5.20 -18.80 14.92
N CYS A 21 -5.17 -17.89 13.94
CA CYS A 21 -3.95 -17.30 13.37
C CYS A 21 -3.85 -15.79 13.58
N ARG A 22 -4.76 -15.16 14.35
CA ARG A 22 -4.75 -13.69 14.57
C ARG A 22 -3.46 -13.19 15.21
N ASP A 23 -2.82 -13.99 16.06
CA ASP A 23 -1.55 -13.63 16.68
C ASP A 23 -0.43 -13.47 15.64
N LYS A 24 -0.56 -14.16 14.49
CA LYS A 24 0.37 -13.99 13.38
C LYS A 24 0.23 -12.67 12.64
N ALA A 25 -1.00 -12.16 12.55
CA ALA A 25 -1.26 -10.87 11.92
C ALA A 25 -0.67 -9.70 12.71
N LYS A 26 -0.56 -9.81 14.04
CA LYS A 26 -0.10 -8.72 14.92
C LYS A 26 1.34 -8.29 14.69
N TYR A 27 2.21 -9.17 14.20
CA TYR A 27 3.62 -8.84 13.92
C TYR A 27 3.88 -8.42 12.48
N LEU A 28 2.88 -8.55 11.59
CA LEU A 28 2.99 -8.09 10.21
C LEU A 28 2.70 -6.59 10.15
N GLY A 29 3.55 -5.85 9.43
CA GLY A 29 3.28 -4.46 9.14
C GLY A 29 2.04 -4.30 8.27
N HIS A 30 1.26 -3.25 8.51
CA HIS A 30 0.15 -2.90 7.63
C HIS A 30 0.67 -2.32 6.31
N LEU A 31 -0.02 -2.65 5.22
CA LEU A 31 0.20 -1.99 3.95
C LEU A 31 -0.34 -0.56 4.02
N PRO A 32 0.26 0.38 3.26
CA PRO A 32 -0.31 1.70 3.03
C PRO A 32 -1.78 1.61 2.63
N SER A 33 -2.60 2.46 3.22
CA SER A 33 -4.05 2.47 3.02
C SER A 33 -4.51 3.38 1.87
N SER A 34 -3.61 4.19 1.33
CA SER A 34 -3.86 5.16 0.25
C SER A 34 -2.67 5.27 -0.71
N CYS A 35 -2.91 5.85 -1.89
CA CYS A 35 -1.85 6.21 -2.84
C CYS A 35 -0.89 7.23 -2.21
N VAL A 36 -1.40 8.20 -1.45
CA VAL A 36 -0.56 9.16 -0.71
C VAL A 36 0.37 8.47 0.28
N GLU A 37 -0.12 7.54 1.10
CA GLU A 37 0.73 6.77 2.02
C GLU A 37 1.73 5.89 1.27
N SER A 38 1.33 5.33 0.12
CA SER A 38 2.22 4.56 -0.75
C SER A 38 3.35 5.42 -1.31
N ALA A 39 3.07 6.68 -1.70
CA ALA A 39 4.07 7.63 -2.16
C ALA A 39 5.08 7.95 -1.05
N GLN A 40 4.60 8.16 0.18
CA GLN A 40 5.46 8.41 1.34
C GLN A 40 6.33 7.19 1.67
N ALA A 41 5.74 5.98 1.64
CA ALA A 41 6.46 4.74 1.88
C ALA A 41 7.57 4.51 0.83
N LEU A 42 7.28 4.81 -0.45
CA LEU A 42 8.26 4.75 -1.53
C LEU A 42 9.36 5.79 -1.35
N SER A 43 9.02 7.04 -1.04
CA SER A 43 9.96 8.13 -0.77
C SER A 43 10.93 7.77 0.35
N ASN A 44 10.42 7.25 1.47
CA ASN A 44 11.23 6.80 2.61
C ASN A 44 12.21 5.67 2.26
N LYS A 45 11.88 4.85 1.25
CA LYS A 45 12.69 3.72 0.80
C LYS A 45 13.48 4.01 -0.48
N ARG A 46 13.41 5.22 -1.05
CA ARG A 46 13.96 5.57 -2.38
C ARG A 46 15.41 5.12 -2.54
N ALA A 47 16.24 5.33 -1.52
CA ALA A 47 17.65 5.01 -1.57
C ALA A 47 17.89 3.52 -1.83
N THR A 48 17.04 2.64 -1.30
CA THR A 48 17.13 1.19 -1.54
C THR A 48 16.83 0.84 -3.00
N PHE A 49 15.90 1.55 -3.63
CA PHE A 49 15.52 1.34 -5.03
C PHE A 49 16.48 2.01 -6.02
N GLU A 50 17.08 3.14 -5.65
CA GLU A 50 18.04 3.87 -6.49
C GLU A 50 19.47 3.32 -6.39
N THR A 51 19.76 2.55 -5.34
CA THR A 51 21.08 1.90 -5.16
C THR A 51 21.42 1.03 -6.36
N ASN A 52 22.69 1.08 -6.78
CA ASN A 52 23.21 0.40 -7.96
C ASN A 52 22.51 0.80 -9.28
N ASN A 53 21.82 1.95 -9.30
CA ASN A 53 21.07 2.44 -10.45
C ASN A 53 20.01 1.43 -10.96
N ILE A 54 19.44 0.63 -10.05
CA ILE A 54 18.37 -0.33 -10.38
C ILE A 54 17.14 0.41 -10.90
N PHE A 55 16.76 1.49 -10.23
CA PHE A 55 15.75 2.42 -10.70
C PHE A 55 16.35 3.84 -10.83
N PRO A 56 16.27 4.48 -12.00
CA PRO A 56 16.65 5.88 -12.15
C PRO A 56 15.80 6.77 -11.23
N SER A 57 16.39 7.82 -10.67
CA SER A 57 15.68 8.75 -9.76
C SER A 57 14.41 9.31 -10.38
N GLY A 58 14.45 9.69 -11.67
CA GLY A 58 13.28 10.19 -12.38
C GLY A 58 12.11 9.21 -12.47
N THR A 59 12.36 7.90 -12.40
CA THR A 59 11.29 6.88 -12.34
C THR A 59 10.60 6.93 -10.99
N ILE A 60 11.38 6.96 -9.90
CA ILE A 60 10.85 7.05 -8.54
C ILE A 60 10.10 8.37 -8.35
N ASP A 61 10.66 9.48 -8.82
CA ASP A 61 10.03 10.80 -8.75
C ASP A 61 8.69 10.83 -9.50
N HIS A 62 8.62 10.21 -10.69
CA HIS A 62 7.37 10.13 -11.46
C HIS A 62 6.30 9.29 -10.76
N ILE A 63 6.68 8.16 -10.17
CA ILE A 63 5.75 7.29 -9.43
C ILE A 63 5.23 8.03 -8.18
N ILE A 64 6.11 8.66 -7.40
CA ILE A 64 5.73 9.46 -6.24
C ILE A 64 4.75 10.56 -6.66
N LYS A 65 5.06 11.31 -7.73
CA LYS A 65 4.19 12.38 -8.23
C LYS A 65 2.81 11.86 -8.64
N THR A 66 2.77 10.72 -9.34
CA THR A 66 1.52 10.10 -9.80
C THR A 66 0.67 9.66 -8.61
N LEU A 67 1.27 9.04 -7.60
CA LEU A 67 0.58 8.59 -6.39
C LEU A 67 0.06 9.76 -5.55
N MET A 68 0.85 10.83 -5.40
CA MET A 68 0.43 12.03 -4.66
C MET A 68 -0.75 12.75 -5.34
N ALA A 69 -0.84 12.71 -6.66
CA ALA A 69 -1.91 13.37 -7.42
C ALA A 69 -3.31 12.75 -7.21
N PHE A 70 -3.41 11.58 -6.60
CA PHE A 70 -4.70 11.00 -6.23
C PHE A 70 -5.35 11.67 -5.02
N GLU A 71 -4.55 12.33 -4.16
CA GLU A 71 -5.03 13.10 -2.99
C GLU A 71 -6.04 12.31 -2.12
N ASP A 72 -5.80 11.00 -1.95
CA ASP A 72 -6.75 10.03 -1.41
C ASP A 72 -6.51 9.66 0.06
N SER A 73 -5.76 10.48 0.80
CA SER A 73 -5.35 10.20 2.19
C SER A 73 -6.53 9.98 3.15
N ASP A 74 -7.65 10.64 2.92
CA ASP A 74 -8.87 10.55 3.74
C ASP A 74 -10.04 9.91 2.99
N LEU A 75 -9.79 9.35 1.79
CA LEU A 75 -10.84 8.78 0.93
C LEU A 75 -11.62 7.69 1.66
N ARG A 76 -10.93 6.78 2.35
CA ARG A 76 -11.57 5.68 3.08
C ARG A 76 -12.53 6.18 4.17
N GLU A 77 -12.15 7.21 4.90
CA GLU A 77 -12.99 7.78 5.95
C GLU A 77 -14.21 8.52 5.39
N LYS A 78 -14.04 9.22 4.26
CA LYS A 78 -15.13 9.86 3.53
C LYS A 78 -16.16 8.83 3.06
N LEU A 79 -15.70 7.72 2.46
CA LEU A 79 -16.59 6.68 1.94
C LEU A 79 -17.38 5.94 3.03
N LEU A 80 -16.83 5.84 4.25
CA LEU A 80 -17.57 5.26 5.37
C LEU A 80 -18.72 6.17 5.85
N LYS A 81 -18.62 7.48 5.60
CA LYS A 81 -19.62 8.48 6.01
C LYS A 81 -20.62 8.81 4.89
N ASP A 82 -20.27 8.52 3.64
CA ASP A 82 -21.02 8.90 2.46
C ASP A 82 -21.22 7.71 1.50
N SER A 83 -22.39 7.08 1.61
CA SER A 83 -22.79 5.96 0.78
C SER A 83 -23.08 6.34 -0.68
N GLU A 84 -23.45 7.59 -0.95
CA GLU A 84 -23.70 8.06 -2.33
C GLU A 84 -22.38 8.23 -3.06
N LEU A 85 -21.39 8.86 -2.42
CA LEU A 85 -20.03 8.97 -2.95
C LEU A 85 -19.42 7.59 -3.26
N LEU A 86 -19.67 6.60 -2.39
CA LEU A 86 -19.25 5.23 -2.64
C LEU A 86 -19.90 4.64 -3.90
N ALA A 87 -21.22 4.78 -4.05
CA ALA A 87 -21.94 4.28 -5.22
C ALA A 87 -21.44 4.95 -6.51
N ASP A 88 -21.19 6.26 -6.49
CA ASP A 88 -20.66 7.02 -7.61
C ASP A 88 -19.25 6.57 -8.00
N LEU A 89 -18.36 6.36 -7.02
CA LEU A 89 -17.01 5.86 -7.28
C LEU A 89 -17.01 4.43 -7.83
N VAL A 90 -17.88 3.56 -7.30
CA VAL A 90 -18.07 2.20 -7.82
C VAL A 90 -18.51 2.29 -9.27
N LYS A 91 -19.55 3.07 -9.59
CA LYS A 91 -20.04 3.23 -10.98
C LYS A 91 -18.99 3.82 -11.93
N LYS A 92 -18.18 4.76 -11.44
CA LYS A 92 -17.14 5.43 -12.23
C LYS A 92 -15.96 4.52 -12.55
N ASN A 93 -15.51 3.69 -11.61
CA ASN A 93 -14.26 2.95 -11.72
C ASN A 93 -14.44 1.44 -11.94
N LEU A 94 -15.59 0.88 -11.55
CA LEU A 94 -15.97 -0.49 -11.85
C LEU A 94 -17.00 -0.46 -12.98
N ASN A 95 -16.61 -1.00 -14.13
CA ASN A 95 -17.52 -1.18 -15.27
C ASN A 95 -18.55 -2.27 -14.95
N ILE A 96 -19.52 -1.95 -14.10
CA ILE A 96 -20.69 -2.78 -13.86
C ILE A 96 -21.65 -2.51 -15.03
N LYS A 97 -21.59 -3.39 -16.04
CA LYS A 97 -22.61 -3.47 -17.10
C LYS A 97 -23.81 -4.26 -16.60
#